data_AF-A0A088EZZ8-F1
#
_entry.id   AF-A0A088EZZ8-F1
#
_cell.length_a   1.000
_cell.length_b   1.000
_cell.length_c   1.000
_cell.angle_alpha   90.00
_cell.angle_beta   90.00
_cell.angle_gamma   90.00
#
_symmetry.space_group_name_H-M   'P 1'
#
loop_
_entity.id
_entity.type
_entity.pdbx_description
1 polymer ?
#
loop_
_entity_poly.entity_id
_entity_poly.type
_entity_poly.pdbx_seq_one_letter_code
_entity_poly.pdbx_strand_id
1 'polypeptide(L)' 'MSAGMSAGLAAGIEKGRLEERAKLKAEKQKVEREKAMAIALEFKKMGLAIADIAKATGLSIDEIEKL' A
#
# COMPACT_ATOMS: atom_id res chain seq x y z
N MET A 1 -37.64 -12.91 20.47
CA MET A 1 -36.35 -12.17 20.38
C MET A 1 -35.43 -12.78 19.30
N SER A 2 -35.84 -12.90 18.03
CA SER A 2 -35.06 -13.73 17.06
C SER A 2 -34.69 -13.09 15.71
N ALA A 3 -35.25 -11.94 15.32
CA ALA A 3 -34.92 -11.33 14.02
C ALA A 3 -33.89 -10.18 14.13
N GLY A 4 -34.02 -9.30 15.13
CA GLY A 4 -33.14 -8.13 15.27
C GLY A 4 -31.69 -8.46 15.67
N MET A 5 -31.48 -9.47 16.52
CA MET A 5 -30.14 -9.91 16.93
C MET A 5 -29.36 -10.57 15.78
N SER A 6 -30.04 -11.37 14.97
CA SER A 6 -29.46 -12.10 13.84
C SER A 6 -28.98 -11.13 12.75
N ALA A 7 -29.77 -10.09 12.45
CA ALA A 7 -29.40 -9.04 11.49
C ALA A 7 -28.26 -8.16 12.00
N GLY A 8 -28.28 -7.78 13.30
CA GLY A 8 -27.20 -7.00 13.91
C GLY A 8 -25.85 -7.73 13.93
N LEU A 9 -25.86 -9.03 14.23
CA LEU A 9 -24.65 -9.86 14.23
C LEU A 9 -24.07 -10.03 12.82
N ALA A 10 -24.92 -10.30 11.82
CA ALA A 10 -24.48 -10.41 10.43
C ALA A 10 -23.84 -9.11 9.91
N ALA A 11 -24.47 -7.96 10.18
CA ALA A 11 -23.92 -6.65 9.80
C ALA A 11 -22.60 -6.33 10.51
N GLY A 12 -22.45 -6.71 11.78
CA GLY A 12 -21.21 -6.54 12.54
C GLY A 12 -20.05 -7.37 11.98
N ILE A 13 -20.30 -8.64 11.65
CA ILE A 13 -19.31 -9.54 11.05
C ILE A 13 -18.87 -9.00 9.68
N GLU A 14 -19.82 -8.57 8.84
CA GLU A 14 -19.51 -8.05 7.51
C GLU A 14 -18.67 -6.77 7.57
N LYS A 15 -19.03 -5.83 8.47
CA LYS A 15 -18.26 -4.61 8.70
C LYS A 15 -16.83 -4.91 9.16
N GLY A 16 -16.66 -5.79 10.16
CA GLY A 16 -15.33 -6.17 10.65
C GLY A 16 -14.45 -6.77 9.55
N ARG A 17 -15.02 -7.60 8.69
CA ARG A 17 -14.32 -8.24 7.57
C ARG A 17 -13.90 -7.25 6.48
N LEU A 18 -14.71 -6.22 6.22
CA LEU A 18 -14.37 -5.14 5.30
C LEU A 18 -13.24 -4.27 5.84
N GLU A 19 -13.28 -3.92 7.13
CA GLU A 19 -12.23 -3.15 7.80
C GLU A 19 -10.89 -3.89 7.80
N GLU A 20 -10.89 -5.20 8.11
CA GLU A 20 -9.69 -6.02 8.07
C GLU A 20 -9.10 -6.09 6.65
N ARG A 21 -9.94 -6.30 5.64
CA ARG A 21 -9.50 -6.28 4.23
C ARG A 21 -8.90 -4.94 3.82
N ALA A 22 -9.48 -3.84 4.27
CA ALA A 22 -8.96 -2.50 4.00
C ALA A 22 -7.59 -2.29 4.66
N LYS A 23 -7.42 -2.70 5.92
CA LYS A 23 -6.14 -2.65 6.63
C LYS A 23 -5.06 -3.48 5.93
N LEU A 24 -5.37 -4.72 5.57
CA LEU A 24 -4.43 -5.59 4.85
C LEU A 24 -4.00 -5.01 3.49
N LYS A 25 -4.92 -4.37 2.76
CA LYS A 25 -4.58 -3.68 1.51
C LYS A 25 -3.66 -2.49 1.74
N ALA A 26 -3.96 -1.66 2.74
CA ALA A 26 -3.13 -0.51 3.09
C ALA A 26 -1.72 -0.94 3.53
N GLU A 27 -1.60 -2.02 4.30
CA GLU A 27 -0.32 -2.54 4.77
C GLU A 27 0.51 -3.09 3.60
N LYS A 28 -0.10 -3.85 2.69
CA LYS A 28 0.57 -4.31 1.46
C LYS A 28 1.08 -3.16 0.62
N GLN A 29 0.25 -2.13 0.42
CA GLN A 29 0.64 -0.95 -0.34
C GLN A 29 1.81 -0.19 0.31
N LYS A 30 1.84 -0.11 1.65
CA LYS A 30 2.99 0.46 2.37
C LYS A 30 4.25 -0.33 2.13
N VAL A 31 4.21 -1.65 2.30
CA VAL A 31 5.38 -2.52 2.10
C VAL A 31 5.90 -2.44 0.66
N GLU A 32 5.01 -2.43 -0.34
CA GLU A 32 5.39 -2.27 -1.74
C GLU A 32 6.05 -0.92 -2.00
N ARG A 33 5.51 0.17 -1.42
CA ARG A 33 6.09 1.51 -1.56
C ARG A 33 7.44 1.63 -0.86
N GLU A 34 7.61 1.06 0.31
CA GLU A 34 8.90 1.04 1.03
C GLU A 34 9.97 0.29 0.22
N LYS A 35 9.62 -0.84 -0.41
CA LYS A 35 10.51 -1.57 -1.31
C LYS A 35 10.89 -0.74 -2.53
N ALA A 36 9.92 -0.06 -3.16
CA ALA A 36 10.19 0.82 -4.29
C ALA A 36 11.16 1.95 -3.92
N MET A 37 11.00 2.56 -2.74
CA MET A 37 11.91 3.59 -2.22
C MET A 37 13.33 3.05 -1.99
N ALA A 38 13.45 1.87 -1.38
CA ALA A 38 14.75 1.23 -1.16
C ALA A 38 15.47 0.94 -2.48
N ILE A 39 14.76 0.39 -3.48
CA ILE A 39 15.33 0.12 -4.81
C ILE A 39 15.75 1.41 -5.50
N ALA A 40 14.91 2.45 -5.45
CA ALA A 40 15.22 3.75 -6.06
C ALA A 40 16.47 4.38 -5.45
N LEU A 41 16.64 4.31 -4.12
CA LEU A 41 17.83 4.80 -3.43
C LEU A 41 19.10 4.08 -3.90
N GLU A 42 19.06 2.75 -4.01
CA GLU A 42 20.21 1.98 -4.49
C GLU A 42 20.54 2.31 -5.96
N PHE A 43 19.54 2.44 -6.83
CA PHE A 43 19.76 2.86 -8.21
C PHE A 43 20.32 4.27 -8.32
N LYS A 44 19.89 5.20 -7.46
CA LYS A 44 20.44 6.56 -7.40
C LYS A 44 21.91 6.54 -6.98
N LYS A 45 22.28 5.71 -5.99
CA LYS A 45 23.68 5.50 -5.58
C LYS A 45 24.55 4.92 -6.70
N MET A 46 23.96 4.08 -7.57
CA MET A 46 24.63 3.53 -8.75
C MET A 46 24.72 4.52 -9.93
N GLY A 47 24.11 5.71 -9.81
CA GLY A 47 24.17 6.75 -10.84
C GLY A 47 23.21 6.54 -12.01
N LEU A 48 22.14 5.75 -11.83
CA LEU A 48 21.13 5.59 -12.87
C LEU A 48 20.35 6.90 -13.11
N ALA A 49 19.89 7.09 -14.35
CA ALA A 49 19.06 8.25 -14.69
C ALA A 49 17.71 8.20 -13.96
N ILE A 50 17.28 9.34 -13.41
CA ILE A 50 16.05 9.46 -12.61
C ILE A 50 14.82 8.97 -13.39
N ALA A 51 14.76 9.23 -14.69
CA ALA A 51 13.66 8.78 -15.55
C ALA A 51 13.58 7.24 -15.64
N ASP A 52 14.70 6.53 -15.61
CA ASP A 52 14.73 5.07 -15.66
C ASP A 52 14.43 4.46 -14.29
N ILE A 53 14.87 5.12 -13.21
CA ILE A 53 14.48 4.75 -11.84
C ILE A 53 12.96 4.88 -11.66
N ALA A 54 12.36 5.96 -12.17
CA ALA A 54 10.90 6.17 -12.13
C ALA A 54 10.14 5.06 -12.86
N LYS A 55 10.61 4.67 -14.05
CA LYS A 55 10.02 3.55 -14.81
C LYS A 55 10.16 2.22 -14.08
N ALA A 56 11.30 1.95 -13.44
CA ALA A 56 11.58 0.67 -12.79
C ALA A 56 10.86 0.50 -11.44
N THR A 57 10.66 1.59 -10.70
CA THR A 57 10.11 1.56 -9.33
C THR A 57 8.65 2.00 -9.26
N GLY A 58 8.13 2.66 -10.31
CA GLY A 58 6.80 3.25 -10.32
C GLY A 58 6.67 4.50 -9.44
N LEU A 59 7.78 5.01 -8.91
CA LEU A 59 7.81 6.26 -8.15
C LEU A 59 7.80 7.46 -9.10
N SER A 60 7.29 8.59 -8.61
CA SER A 60 7.39 9.85 -9.33
C SER A 60 8.83 10.38 -9.32
N ILE A 61 9.15 11.18 -10.33
CA ILE A 61 10.47 11.84 -10.45
C ILE A 61 10.75 12.68 -9.19
N ASP A 62 9.76 13.44 -8.73
CA ASP A 62 9.88 14.29 -7.53
C ASP A 62 10.18 13.47 -6.25
N GLU A 63 9.57 12.29 -6.09
CA GLU A 63 9.91 11.39 -4.99
C GLU A 63 11.36 10.92 -5.06
N ILE A 64 11.85 10.56 -6.25
CA ILE A 64 13.22 10.07 -6.44
C ILE A 64 14.25 11.20 -6.27
N GLU A 65 13.90 12.43 -6.66
CA GLU A 65 14.75 13.60 -6.43
C GLU A 65 14.94 13.88 -4.94
N LYS A 66 13.91 13.63 -4.12
CA LYS A 66 13.90 13.84 -2.67
C LYS A 66 14.54 12.71 -1.84
N LEU A 67 14.81 11.55 -2.43
CA LEU A 67 15.57 10.45 -1.81
C LEU A 67 17.04 10.81 -1.59
#